data_AF-A0A976JN65-F1
#
_entry.id   AF-A0A976JN65-F1
#
_cell.length_a   1.000
_cell.length_b   1.000
_cell.length_c   1.000
_cell.angle_alpha   90.00
_cell.angle_beta   90.00
_cell.angle_gamma   90.00
#
_symmetry.space_group_name_H-M   'P 1'
#
loop_
_entity.id
_entity.type
_entity.pdbx_description
1 polymer ?
#
loop_
_entity_poly.entity_id
_entity_poly.type
_entity_poly.pdbx_seq_one_letter_code
_entity_poly.pdbx_strand_id
1 'polypeptide(L)'
;MDVEKTYDHIIEKLKEDKRPLLRLSNDEVQDLFNYWMAVLKEPEEVRHQNLMKILCILDHSQALSDPLLPLFVATLKTVEHSQIRIFTLSASIKHVIEHWFRQGNPLPELFIETIKELIETNKDPEVLEWLLRTVETCGGQSFKFKDVILRNRPGMLSLLNKHNRNSIELIDLMLKRWPNV
;
A
#
# COMPACT_ATOMS: atom_id res chain seq x y z
N MET A 1 -21.75 2.80 -5.95
CA MET A 1 -20.84 2.77 -7.10
C MET A 1 -20.89 1.38 -7.69
N ASP A 2 -20.95 1.29 -9.01
CA ASP A 2 -20.76 0.05 -9.75
C ASP A 2 -19.27 -0.13 -10.05
N VAL A 3 -18.60 -1.03 -9.32
CA VAL A 3 -17.13 -1.21 -9.41
C VAL A 3 -16.70 -1.69 -10.79
N GLU A 4 -17.46 -2.59 -11.40
CA GLU A 4 -17.17 -3.12 -12.74
C GLU A 4 -17.21 -1.99 -13.77
N LYS A 5 -18.32 -1.23 -13.82
CA LYS A 5 -18.44 -0.11 -14.76
C LYS A 5 -17.38 0.97 -14.53
N THR A 6 -17.05 1.24 -13.28
CA THR A 6 -16.03 2.25 -12.94
C THR A 6 -14.65 1.80 -13.41
N TYR A 7 -14.32 0.53 -13.20
CA TYR A 7 -13.10 -0.08 -13.69
C TYR A 7 -13.02 -0.05 -15.22
N ASP A 8 -14.06 -0.51 -15.92
CA ASP A 8 -14.09 -0.54 -17.38
C ASP A 8 -13.91 0.86 -17.98
N HIS A 9 -14.56 1.87 -17.40
CA HIS A 9 -14.39 3.28 -17.80
C HIS A 9 -12.95 3.80 -17.62
N ILE A 10 -12.26 3.38 -16.56
CA ILE A 10 -10.84 3.71 -16.36
C ILE A 10 -10.00 3.07 -17.48
N ILE A 11 -10.23 1.77 -17.74
CA ILE A 11 -9.48 1.02 -18.75
C ILE A 11 -9.69 1.61 -20.15
N GLU A 12 -10.93 1.99 -20.50
CA GLU A 12 -11.22 2.66 -21.78
C GLU A 12 -10.45 3.96 -21.93
N LYS A 13 -10.41 4.80 -20.89
CA LYS A 13 -9.63 6.05 -20.91
C LYS A 13 -8.14 5.79 -21.04
N LEU A 14 -7.60 4.79 -20.34
CA LEU A 14 -6.18 4.45 -20.43
C LEU A 14 -5.80 3.96 -21.84
N LYS A 15 -6.68 3.20 -22.51
CA LYS A 15 -6.48 2.80 -23.92
C LYS A 15 -6.44 3.99 -24.88
N GLU A 16 -7.08 5.09 -24.53
CA GLU A 16 -7.02 6.36 -25.27
C GLU A 16 -5.85 7.26 -24.86
N ASP A 17 -4.87 6.75 -24.10
CA ASP A 17 -3.74 7.49 -23.51
C ASP A 17 -4.18 8.68 -22.62
N LYS A 18 -5.40 8.60 -22.05
CA LYS A 18 -5.92 9.56 -21.08
C LYS A 18 -5.66 9.05 -19.68
N ARG A 19 -5.21 9.95 -18.78
CA ARG A 19 -5.06 9.65 -17.35
C ARG A 19 -6.36 10.01 -16.61
N PRO A 20 -7.20 9.05 -16.23
CA PRO A 20 -8.39 9.36 -15.46
C PRO A 20 -8.02 9.83 -14.04
N LEU A 21 -8.78 10.80 -13.55
CA LEU A 21 -8.78 11.21 -12.15
C LEU A 21 -10.21 11.23 -11.64
N LEU A 22 -10.54 10.26 -10.78
CA LEU A 22 -11.86 10.11 -10.20
C LEU A 22 -11.99 10.94 -8.93
N ARG A 23 -13.14 11.59 -8.79
CA ARG A 23 -13.57 12.20 -7.53
C ARG A 23 -14.77 11.42 -7.05
N LEU A 24 -14.56 10.55 -6.07
CA LEU A 24 -15.64 9.75 -5.49
C LEU A 24 -16.36 10.59 -4.45
N SER A 25 -17.69 10.58 -4.51
CA SER A 25 -18.56 11.07 -3.45
C SER A 25 -18.48 10.17 -2.21
N ASN A 26 -18.98 10.66 -1.07
CA ASN A 26 -18.99 9.87 0.18
C ASN A 26 -19.77 8.56 0.02
N ASP A 27 -20.90 8.59 -0.70
CA ASP A 27 -21.71 7.40 -0.97
C ASP A 27 -20.94 6.39 -1.82
N GLU A 28 -20.20 6.86 -2.84
CA GLU A 28 -19.36 5.99 -3.67
C GLU A 28 -18.18 5.39 -2.89
N VAL A 29 -17.59 6.13 -1.95
CA VAL A 29 -16.58 5.60 -1.03
C VAL A 29 -17.16 4.52 -0.13
N GLN A 30 -18.37 4.73 0.40
CA GLN A 30 -19.05 3.74 1.23
C GLN A 30 -19.42 2.48 0.42
N ASP A 31 -19.84 2.64 -0.82
CA ASP A 31 -20.11 1.52 -1.71
C ASP A 31 -18.83 0.73 -2.04
N LEU A 32 -17.71 1.43 -2.29
CA LEU A 32 -16.41 0.78 -2.47
C LEU A 32 -15.98 0.01 -1.22
N PHE A 33 -16.19 0.59 -0.04
CA PHE A 33 -15.91 -0.06 1.24
C PHE A 33 -16.70 -1.37 1.38
N ASN A 34 -18.01 -1.31 1.14
CA ASN A 34 -18.90 -2.46 1.25
C ASN A 34 -18.52 -3.56 0.25
N TYR A 35 -18.20 -3.18 -0.99
CA TYR A 35 -17.76 -4.11 -2.03
C TYR A 35 -16.42 -4.77 -1.66
N TRP A 36 -15.41 -3.99 -1.28
CA TRP A 36 -14.09 -4.52 -0.90
C TRP A 36 -14.20 -5.45 0.32
N MET A 37 -15.00 -5.09 1.32
CA MET A 37 -15.27 -5.97 2.47
C MET A 37 -15.91 -7.31 2.07
N ALA A 38 -16.77 -7.33 1.06
CA ALA A 38 -17.34 -8.56 0.52
C ALA A 38 -16.28 -9.39 -0.22
N VAL A 39 -15.47 -8.74 -1.06
CA VAL A 39 -14.38 -9.36 -1.84
C VAL A 39 -13.38 -10.09 -0.95
N LEU A 40 -13.06 -9.57 0.23
CA LEU A 40 -12.14 -10.23 1.17
C LEU A 40 -12.63 -11.61 1.64
N LYS A 41 -13.92 -11.92 1.49
CA LYS A 41 -14.53 -13.20 1.86
C LYS A 41 -14.63 -14.18 0.69
N GLU A 42 -14.29 -13.75 -0.52
CA GLU A 42 -14.38 -14.57 -1.73
C GLU A 42 -13.24 -15.60 -1.81
N PRO A 43 -13.42 -16.68 -2.61
CA PRO A 43 -12.34 -17.60 -2.97
C PRO A 43 -11.17 -16.86 -3.61
N GLU A 44 -9.95 -17.38 -3.45
CA GLU A 44 -8.70 -16.69 -3.80
C GLU A 44 -8.66 -16.11 -5.22
N GLU A 45 -9.04 -16.89 -6.23
CA GLU A 45 -9.00 -16.44 -7.63
C GLU A 45 -9.96 -15.28 -7.89
N VAL A 46 -11.19 -15.38 -7.37
CA VAL A 46 -12.22 -14.32 -7.52
C VAL A 46 -11.80 -13.08 -6.73
N ARG A 47 -11.32 -13.28 -5.50
CA ARG A 47 -10.81 -12.24 -4.63
C ARG A 47 -9.66 -11.48 -5.29
N HIS A 48 -8.71 -12.18 -5.90
CA HIS A 48 -7.59 -11.54 -6.62
C HIS A 48 -8.12 -10.61 -7.71
N GLN A 49 -8.96 -11.11 -8.60
CA GLN A 49 -9.47 -10.33 -9.74
C GLN A 49 -10.25 -9.09 -9.27
N ASN A 50 -11.07 -9.22 -8.24
CA ASN A 50 -11.85 -8.10 -7.72
C ASN A 50 -10.99 -7.10 -6.94
N LEU A 51 -9.97 -7.55 -6.19
CA LEU A 51 -9.00 -6.65 -5.57
C LEU A 51 -8.22 -5.84 -6.59
N MET A 52 -7.84 -6.44 -7.73
CA MET A 52 -7.19 -5.70 -8.82
C MET A 52 -8.05 -4.55 -9.34
N LYS A 53 -9.36 -4.76 -9.48
CA LYS A 53 -10.29 -3.70 -9.90
C LYS A 53 -10.38 -2.59 -8.87
N ILE A 54 -10.52 -2.95 -7.59
CA ILE A 54 -10.54 -1.99 -6.48
C ILE A 54 -9.25 -1.15 -6.47
N LEU A 55 -8.09 -1.79 -6.56
CA LEU A 55 -6.79 -1.13 -6.52
C LEU A 55 -6.55 -0.23 -7.74
N CYS A 56 -7.05 -0.61 -8.92
CA CYS A 56 -7.07 0.24 -10.11
C CYS A 56 -7.92 1.51 -9.90
N ILE A 57 -9.12 1.37 -9.34
CA ILE A 57 -9.98 2.51 -9.00
C ILE A 57 -9.28 3.42 -8.00
N LEU A 58 -8.65 2.85 -6.97
CA LEU A 58 -7.89 3.60 -5.98
C LEU A 58 -6.75 4.38 -6.65
N ASP A 59 -5.92 3.74 -7.47
CA ASP A 59 -4.78 4.38 -8.16
C ASP A 59 -5.21 5.59 -9.01
N HIS A 60 -6.39 5.53 -9.62
CA HIS A 60 -6.95 6.61 -10.43
C HIS A 60 -7.92 7.55 -9.71
N SER A 61 -8.05 7.45 -8.39
CA SER A 61 -8.89 8.36 -7.61
C SER A 61 -8.07 9.44 -6.90
N GLN A 62 -8.72 10.56 -6.57
CA GLN A 62 -8.18 11.48 -5.57
C GLN A 62 -8.08 10.75 -4.22
N ALA A 63 -7.15 11.18 -3.38
CA ALA A 63 -7.02 10.59 -2.06
C ALA A 63 -8.34 10.62 -1.32
N LEU A 64 -8.72 9.45 -0.84
CA LEU A 64 -9.99 9.18 -0.19
C LEU A 64 -9.85 9.35 1.31
N SER A 65 -10.99 9.33 2.01
CA SER A 65 -11.10 9.52 3.44
C SER A 65 -10.69 8.27 4.25
N ASP A 66 -10.57 8.45 5.56
CA ASP A 66 -10.29 7.44 6.58
C ASP A 66 -11.09 6.11 6.56
N PRO A 67 -12.34 6.02 6.07
CA PRO A 67 -13.13 4.79 6.14
C PRO A 67 -12.47 3.55 5.53
N LEU A 68 -11.57 3.72 4.57
CA LEU A 68 -10.93 2.59 3.89
C LEU A 68 -9.72 2.01 4.64
N LEU A 69 -9.19 2.68 5.66
CA LEU A 69 -8.02 2.21 6.41
C LEU A 69 -8.14 0.75 6.90
N PRO A 70 -9.27 0.31 7.51
CA PRO A 70 -9.41 -1.07 7.95
C PRO A 70 -9.29 -2.09 6.81
N LEU A 71 -9.67 -1.72 5.59
CA LEU A 71 -9.60 -2.59 4.41
C LEU A 71 -8.19 -2.70 3.84
N PHE A 72 -7.40 -1.62 3.87
CA PHE A 72 -5.97 -1.68 3.59
C PHE A 72 -5.28 -2.64 4.56
N VAL A 73 -5.52 -2.47 5.86
CA VAL A 73 -4.95 -3.32 6.90
C VAL A 73 -5.37 -4.77 6.74
N ALA A 74 -6.66 -5.03 6.54
CA ALA A 74 -7.18 -6.39 6.34
C ALA A 74 -6.53 -7.04 5.11
N THR A 75 -6.49 -6.35 3.97
CA THR A 75 -5.89 -6.87 2.73
C THR A 75 -4.42 -7.21 2.92
N LEU A 76 -3.65 -6.32 3.53
CA LEU A 76 -2.22 -6.53 3.82
C LEU A 76 -1.98 -7.75 4.73
N LYS A 77 -2.85 -7.99 5.71
CA LYS A 77 -2.73 -9.13 6.63
C LYS A 77 -3.21 -10.45 6.05
N THR A 78 -4.29 -10.46 5.28
CA THR A 78 -4.96 -11.70 4.88
C THR A 78 -4.65 -12.16 3.46
N VAL A 79 -4.11 -11.29 2.59
CA VAL A 79 -3.78 -11.65 1.21
C VAL A 79 -2.29 -11.86 1.09
N GLU A 80 -1.86 -13.07 0.73
CA GLU A 80 -0.44 -13.43 0.59
C GLU A 80 0.15 -13.14 -0.79
N HIS A 81 -0.71 -12.92 -1.80
CA HIS A 81 -0.29 -12.68 -3.17
C HIS A 81 0.56 -11.40 -3.31
N SER A 82 1.83 -11.54 -3.70
CA SER A 82 2.82 -10.46 -3.74
C SER A 82 2.36 -9.23 -4.51
N GLN A 83 1.79 -9.43 -5.71
CA GLN A 83 1.33 -8.32 -6.55
C GLN A 83 0.21 -7.51 -5.89
N ILE A 84 -0.72 -8.19 -5.19
CA ILE A 84 -1.82 -7.51 -4.50
C ILE A 84 -1.28 -6.72 -3.30
N ARG A 85 -0.33 -7.30 -2.55
CA ARG A 85 0.35 -6.59 -1.46
C ARG A 85 1.06 -5.34 -1.98
N ILE A 86 1.82 -5.45 -3.07
CA ILE A 86 2.53 -4.33 -3.70
C ILE A 86 1.57 -3.21 -4.10
N PHE A 87 0.47 -3.54 -4.79
CA PHE A 87 -0.51 -2.54 -5.19
C PHE A 87 -1.28 -1.95 -4.00
N THR A 88 -1.53 -2.75 -2.97
CA THR A 88 -2.14 -2.26 -1.70
C THR A 88 -1.20 -1.28 -1.00
N LEU A 89 0.11 -1.58 -0.94
CA LEU A 89 1.14 -0.69 -0.39
C LEU A 89 1.22 0.61 -1.21
N SER A 90 1.27 0.52 -2.54
CA SER A 90 1.28 1.68 -3.43
C SER A 90 0.05 2.57 -3.23
N ALA A 91 -1.15 1.99 -3.21
CA ALA A 91 -2.38 2.73 -2.96
C ALA A 91 -2.43 3.34 -1.54
N SER A 92 -1.87 2.66 -0.53
CA SER A 92 -1.84 3.17 0.84
C SER A 92 -1.05 4.46 1.01
N ILE A 93 -0.03 4.72 0.17
CA ILE A 93 0.73 5.98 0.19
C ILE A 93 -0.22 7.16 0.01
N LYS A 94 -1.06 7.12 -1.03
CA LYS A 94 -2.00 8.21 -1.35
C LYS A 94 -3.20 8.24 -0.41
N HIS A 95 -3.79 7.08 -0.13
CA HIS A 95 -5.08 6.98 0.58
C HIS A 95 -4.95 6.97 2.11
N VAL A 96 -3.81 6.57 2.64
CA VAL A 96 -3.56 6.54 4.08
C VAL A 96 -2.52 7.59 4.44
N ILE A 97 -1.29 7.48 3.92
CA ILE A 97 -0.17 8.29 4.40
C ILE A 97 -0.37 9.78 4.07
N GLU A 98 -0.52 10.10 2.79
CA GLU A 98 -0.73 11.48 2.34
C GLU A 98 -2.04 12.08 2.84
N HIS A 99 -3.09 11.26 3.01
CA HIS A 99 -4.35 11.72 3.58
C HIS A 99 -4.15 12.23 5.00
N TRP A 100 -3.57 11.40 5.87
CA TRP A 100 -3.35 11.74 7.28
C TRP A 100 -2.40 12.92 7.45
N PHE A 101 -1.32 12.98 6.66
CA PHE A 101 -0.40 14.12 6.69
C PHE A 101 -1.04 15.43 6.24
N ARG A 102 -1.93 15.41 5.23
CA ARG A 102 -2.69 16.60 4.83
C ARG A 102 -3.62 17.11 5.93
N GLN A 103 -4.10 16.21 6.80
CA GLN A 103 -4.90 16.60 7.97
C GLN A 103 -4.04 17.04 9.16
N GLY A 104 -2.70 17.02 9.05
CA GLY A 104 -1.79 17.31 10.17
C GLY A 104 -1.76 16.23 11.25
N ASN A 105 -2.29 15.04 10.95
CA ASN A 105 -2.41 13.95 11.91
C ASN A 105 -1.23 12.97 11.80
N PRO A 106 -0.82 12.34 12.92
CA PRO A 106 0.14 11.24 12.89
C PRO A 106 -0.44 10.01 12.18
N LEU A 107 0.40 9.08 11.69
CA LEU A 107 -0.14 7.89 11.04
C LEU A 107 -0.86 7.01 12.07
N PRO A 108 -1.97 6.35 11.69
CA PRO A 108 -2.69 5.43 12.56
C PRO A 108 -1.77 4.30 13.05
N GLU A 109 -1.80 4.04 14.35
CA GLU A 109 -0.95 3.01 14.96
C GLU A 109 -1.23 1.62 14.38
N LEU A 110 -2.50 1.31 14.09
CA LEU A 110 -2.90 0.07 13.43
C LEU A 110 -2.18 -0.12 12.08
N PHE A 111 -1.99 0.94 11.30
CA PHE A 111 -1.28 0.87 10.03
C PHE A 111 0.21 0.64 10.26
N ILE A 112 0.81 1.37 11.20
CA ILE A 112 2.23 1.23 11.56
C ILE A 112 2.55 -0.21 11.99
N GLU A 113 1.77 -0.76 12.92
CA GLU A 113 1.99 -2.12 13.41
C GLU A 113 1.79 -3.17 12.32
N THR A 114 0.84 -2.96 11.41
CA THR A 114 0.64 -3.83 10.24
C THR A 114 1.86 -3.85 9.33
N ILE A 115 2.48 -2.69 9.06
CA ILE A 115 3.68 -2.60 8.23
C ILE A 115 4.88 -3.23 8.94
N LYS A 116 5.04 -3.04 10.26
CA LYS A 116 6.10 -3.68 11.05
C LYS A 116 5.98 -5.21 10.98
N GLU A 117 4.79 -5.75 11.22
CA GLU A 117 4.51 -7.19 11.15
C GLU A 117 4.85 -7.75 9.76
N LEU A 118 4.48 -7.05 8.70
CA LEU A 118 4.82 -7.45 7.33
C LEU A 118 6.33 -7.44 7.06
N ILE A 119 7.08 -6.46 7.57
CA ILE A 119 8.55 -6.45 7.42
C ILE A 119 9.20 -7.67 8.07
N GLU A 120 8.69 -8.13 9.22
CA GLU A 120 9.23 -9.30 9.92
C GLU A 120 8.86 -10.64 9.25
N THR A 121 7.63 -10.72 8.76
CA THR A 121 7.06 -11.99 8.29
C THR A 121 7.28 -12.23 6.79
N ASN A 122 7.34 -11.18 5.98
CA ASN A 122 7.47 -11.29 4.54
C ASN A 122 8.80 -11.95 4.11
N LYS A 123 8.74 -12.77 3.06
CA LYS A 123 9.89 -13.45 2.47
C LYS A 123 10.18 -13.03 1.03
N ASP A 124 9.27 -12.30 0.40
CA ASP A 124 9.40 -11.85 -0.97
C ASP A 124 10.26 -10.56 -1.05
N PRO A 125 11.42 -10.57 -1.74
CA PRO A 125 12.29 -9.39 -1.87
C PRO A 125 11.60 -8.17 -2.48
N GLU A 126 10.70 -8.37 -3.46
CA GLU A 126 10.00 -7.26 -4.11
C GLU A 126 8.97 -6.64 -3.17
N VAL A 127 8.23 -7.45 -2.42
CA VAL A 127 7.31 -6.95 -1.39
C VAL A 127 8.08 -6.18 -0.30
N LEU A 128 9.26 -6.66 0.10
CA LEU A 128 10.12 -5.94 1.06
C LEU A 128 10.55 -4.58 0.51
N GLU A 129 10.97 -4.51 -0.76
CA GLU A 129 11.31 -3.24 -1.40
C GLU A 129 10.13 -2.27 -1.33
N TRP A 130 8.91 -2.73 -1.66
CA TRP A 130 7.71 -1.89 -1.62
C TRP A 130 7.27 -1.51 -0.21
N LEU A 131 7.48 -2.36 0.79
CA LEU A 131 7.30 -2.02 2.21
C LEU A 131 8.25 -0.88 2.59
N LEU A 132 9.52 -0.97 2.22
CA LEU A 132 10.52 0.06 2.52
C LEU A 132 10.25 1.37 1.79
N ARG A 133 9.80 1.33 0.53
CA ARG A 133 9.33 2.51 -0.21
C ARG A 133 8.16 3.17 0.53
N THR A 134 7.20 2.38 0.99
CA THR A 134 6.05 2.87 1.77
C THR A 134 6.52 3.52 3.07
N VAL A 135 7.44 2.89 3.81
CA VAL A 135 8.01 3.46 5.05
C VAL A 135 8.74 4.78 4.79
N GLU A 136 9.49 4.90 3.69
CA GLU A 136 10.19 6.13 3.34
C GLU A 136 9.22 7.31 3.18
N THR A 137 8.03 7.07 2.59
CA THR A 137 6.99 8.09 2.45
C THR A 137 6.37 8.53 3.78
N CYS A 138 6.58 7.81 4.88
CA CYS A 138 6.12 8.19 6.21
C CYS A 138 6.89 9.40 6.81
N GLY A 139 7.88 9.96 6.11
CA GLY A 139 8.63 11.13 6.56
C GLY A 139 9.30 10.92 7.91
N GLY A 140 9.15 11.87 8.85
CA GLY A 140 9.72 11.75 10.20
C GLY A 140 9.20 10.54 11.00
N GLN A 141 7.99 10.05 10.71
CA GLN A 141 7.44 8.87 11.36
C GLN A 141 8.06 7.55 10.87
N SER A 142 8.84 7.57 9.78
CA SER A 142 9.63 6.41 9.34
C SER A 142 10.58 5.89 10.43
N PHE A 143 11.00 6.75 11.38
CA PHE A 143 11.84 6.35 12.51
C PHE A 143 11.19 5.27 13.38
N LYS A 144 9.84 5.21 13.45
CA LYS A 144 9.10 4.18 14.20
C LYS A 144 9.35 2.76 13.69
N PHE A 145 9.92 2.61 12.48
CA PHE A 145 10.23 1.33 11.86
C PHE A 145 11.73 0.96 11.94
N LYS A 146 12.59 1.83 12.50
CA LYS A 146 14.05 1.67 12.50
C LYS A 146 14.50 0.30 12.98
N ASP A 147 14.04 -0.11 14.16
CA ASP A 147 14.48 -1.36 14.79
C ASP A 147 14.06 -2.58 13.97
N VAL A 148 12.80 -2.61 13.51
CA VAL A 148 12.29 -3.75 12.72
C VAL A 148 13.00 -3.87 11.36
N ILE A 149 13.30 -2.74 10.73
CA ILE A 149 14.04 -2.69 9.46
C ILE A 149 15.47 -3.18 9.62
N LEU A 150 16.17 -2.73 10.68
CA LEU A 150 17.56 -3.13 10.92
C LEU A 150 17.66 -4.63 11.23
N ARG A 151 16.71 -5.19 11.98
CA ARG A 151 16.66 -6.64 12.24
C ARG A 151 16.41 -7.48 10.98
N ASN A 152 15.64 -6.94 10.03
CA ASN A 152 15.26 -7.63 8.80
C ASN A 152 16.01 -7.13 7.57
N ARG A 153 17.15 -6.44 7.76
CA ARG A 153 17.97 -5.94 6.66
C ARG A 153 18.47 -7.11 5.81
N PRO A 154 18.31 -7.08 4.47
CA PRO A 154 18.89 -8.11 3.61
C PRO A 154 20.41 -8.20 3.83
N GLY A 155 20.94 -9.42 3.95
CA GLY A 155 22.37 -9.64 4.14
C GLY A 155 23.19 -9.20 2.92
N MET A 156 24.44 -8.77 3.10
CA MET A 156 25.29 -8.27 2.01
C MET A 156 25.52 -9.29 0.87
N LEU A 157 25.42 -10.58 1.16
CA LEU A 157 25.53 -11.64 0.14
C LEU A 157 24.30 -11.72 -0.79
N SER A 158 23.20 -11.04 -0.46
CA SER A 158 21.95 -11.05 -1.23
C SER A 158 21.89 -10.01 -2.36
N LEU A 159 22.98 -9.27 -2.59
CA LEU A 159 23.09 -8.17 -3.57
C LEU A 159 22.92 -8.59 -5.05
N LEU A 160 22.93 -9.89 -5.34
CA LEU A 160 22.61 -10.41 -6.68
C LEU A 160 21.13 -10.22 -7.03
N ASN A 161 20.25 -10.14 -6.02
CA ASN A 161 18.85 -9.82 -6.23
C ASN A 161 18.66 -8.30 -6.28
N LYS A 162 18.10 -7.79 -7.40
CA LYS A 162 17.88 -6.35 -7.61
C LYS A 162 17.05 -5.70 -6.50
N HIS A 163 16.03 -6.39 -5.99
CA HIS A 163 15.14 -5.87 -4.96
C HIS A 163 15.80 -5.81 -3.59
N ASN A 164 16.65 -6.79 -3.26
CA ASN A 164 17.47 -6.73 -2.04
C ASN A 164 18.48 -5.59 -2.09
N ARG A 165 19.12 -5.35 -3.24
CA ARG A 165 20.01 -4.20 -3.41
C ARG A 165 19.26 -2.88 -3.24
N ASN A 166 18.11 -2.72 -3.91
CA ASN A 166 17.26 -1.53 -3.76
C ASN A 166 16.81 -1.34 -2.30
N SER A 167 16.45 -2.43 -1.63
CA SER A 167 16.08 -2.42 -0.21
C SER A 167 17.21 -1.92 0.67
N ILE A 168 18.46 -2.38 0.44
CA ILE A 168 19.63 -1.90 1.17
C ILE A 168 19.86 -0.40 0.93
N GLU A 169 19.75 0.08 -0.32
CA GLU A 169 19.89 1.50 -0.65
C GLU A 169 18.84 2.38 0.04
N LEU A 170 17.58 1.92 0.10
CA LEU A 170 16.51 2.60 0.83
C LEU A 170 16.79 2.65 2.34
N ILE A 171 17.28 1.55 2.92
CA ILE A 171 17.65 1.49 4.34
C ILE A 171 18.79 2.47 4.63
N ASP A 172 19.84 2.47 3.80
CA ASP A 172 20.98 3.37 3.98
C ASP A 172 20.58 4.85 3.82
N LEU A 173 19.64 5.16 2.91
CA LEU A 173 19.07 6.50 2.77
C LEU A 173 18.30 6.93 4.03
N MET A 174 17.44 6.06 4.57
CA MET A 174 16.67 6.34 5.77
C MET A 174 17.58 6.50 7.00
N LEU A 175 18.60 5.65 7.15
CA LEU A 175 19.56 5.73 8.25
C LEU A 175 20.30 7.07 8.31
N LYS A 176 20.61 7.68 7.16
CA LYS A 176 21.23 9.01 7.11
C LYS A 176 20.31 10.14 7.59
N ARG A 177 18.99 9.94 7.56
CA ARG A 177 17.98 10.94 7.96
C ARG A 177 17.50 10.75 9.38
N TRP A 178 17.54 9.53 9.90
CA TRP A 178 17.13 9.24 11.26
C TRP A 178 18.11 9.83 12.27
N PRO A 179 17.61 10.37 13.39
CA PRO A 179 18.47 10.86 14.44
C PRO A 179 19.35 9.73 14.99
N ASN A 180 20.62 10.05 15.21
CA ASN A 180 21.56 9.24 15.97
C ASN A 180 21.24 9.43 17.46
N VAL A 181 20.21 8.73 17.95
CA VAL A 181 19.95 8.60 19.39
C VAL A 181 20.72 7.39 19.90
#